data_AF-A0A9P8N5I5-F1
#
_entry.id   AF-A0A9P8N5I5-F1
#
_cell.length_a   1.000
_cell.length_b   1.000
_cell.length_c   1.000
_cell.angle_alpha   90.00
_cell.angle_beta   90.00
_cell.angle_gamma   90.00
#
_symmetry.space_group_name_H-M   'P 1'
#
loop_
_entity.id
_entity.type
_entity.pdbx_description
1 polymer ?
#
loop_
_entity_poly.entity_id
_entity_poly.type
_entity_poly.pdbx_seq_one_letter_code
_entity_poly.pdbx_strand_id
1 'polypeptide(L)'
;MSARDQAPAPEMSAATRDVLGRVRRMIPPMLDKFHKGQLGRIAVIGGSEDYTGAPYFSAMASARLGCDMSHVICTPQAGAVIKTYSPNLMDPNHDGDAEHDAARIIDMLPRLHVLVVGPGLGRDPRMQATVARVVRAARDRDMAVVLDADALQLVQRDPDLVRGYAGAVLTPNVVEFGRLWDSLKLGQQQQQDGAAGETGKVEAMAKALGGVTIIQKGKADLISNGKSTLTDDLEGGRKRSGGQGDTLTGSVATFLGWRKAYLDGIWDTGDDRLSADEMMGLAAFGGSAITRESSRLAFLKRGRSLQASDLTDEVHNAFIGLFGEIDGDSGSYKL
;
A
#
# COMPACT_ATOMS: atom_id res chain seq x y z
N MET A 1 24.47 9.97 28.43
CA MET A 1 23.01 10.05 28.25
C MET A 1 22.50 8.63 28.12
N SER A 2 21.70 8.22 29.09
CA SER A 2 21.32 6.84 29.41
C SER A 2 20.36 6.23 28.40
N ALA A 3 20.27 4.89 28.44
CA ALA A 3 19.32 3.99 27.78
C ALA A 3 18.21 4.69 26.97
N ARG A 4 18.24 4.51 25.65
CA ARG A 4 17.17 4.91 24.74
C ARG A 4 15.83 4.48 25.35
N ASP A 5 14.95 5.44 25.61
CA ASP A 5 13.52 5.22 25.86
C ASP A 5 12.95 4.45 24.66
N GLN A 6 13.04 3.13 24.67
CA GLN A 6 12.32 2.29 23.73
C GLN A 6 10.86 2.39 24.13
N ALA A 7 10.03 2.93 23.23
CA ALA A 7 8.58 2.86 23.39
C ALA A 7 8.20 1.41 23.69
N PRO A 8 7.24 1.17 24.61
CA PRO A 8 6.80 -0.19 24.91
C PRO A 8 6.38 -0.90 23.63
N ALA A 9 6.60 -2.20 23.56
CA ALA A 9 6.19 -3.01 22.40
C ALA A 9 4.68 -2.84 22.14
N PRO A 10 4.23 -2.77 20.88
CA PRO A 10 2.82 -2.63 20.57
C PRO A 10 2.02 -3.85 21.04
N GLU A 11 0.82 -3.61 21.56
CA GLU A 11 -0.13 -4.67 21.84
C GLU A 11 -0.68 -5.26 20.54
N MET A 12 -0.79 -6.60 20.49
CA MET A 12 -1.34 -7.35 19.35
C MET A 12 -1.74 -8.77 19.78
N SER A 13 -2.60 -9.44 19.01
CA SER A 13 -2.89 -10.86 19.23
C SER A 13 -1.73 -11.77 18.81
N ALA A 14 -1.76 -13.02 19.29
CA ALA A 14 -0.83 -14.06 18.86
C ALA A 14 -0.94 -14.36 17.35
N ALA A 15 -2.15 -14.25 16.78
CA ALA A 15 -2.39 -14.42 15.35
C ALA A 15 -1.69 -13.32 14.53
N THR A 16 -1.83 -12.05 14.92
CA THR A 16 -1.12 -10.92 14.30
C THR A 16 0.40 -11.14 14.35
N ARG A 17 0.92 -11.61 15.49
CA ARG A 17 2.35 -11.91 15.65
C ARG A 17 2.85 -13.01 14.72
N ASP A 18 2.08 -14.09 14.55
CA ASP A 18 2.40 -15.16 13.60
C ASP A 18 2.45 -14.66 12.15
N VAL A 19 1.45 -13.86 11.76
CA VAL A 19 1.40 -13.25 10.42
C VAL A 19 2.60 -12.33 10.19
N LEU A 20 3.01 -11.51 11.17
CA LEU A 20 4.23 -10.70 11.08
C LEU A 20 5.49 -11.55 10.84
N GLY A 21 5.59 -12.72 11.49
CA GLY A 21 6.68 -13.68 11.25
C GLY A 21 6.72 -14.18 9.81
N ARG A 22 5.54 -14.41 9.21
CA ARG A 22 5.42 -14.79 7.79
C ARG A 22 5.74 -13.63 6.84
N VAL A 23 5.28 -12.41 7.16
CA VAL A 23 5.63 -11.19 6.41
C VAL A 23 7.15 -10.99 6.37
N ARG A 24 7.84 -11.22 7.49
CA ARG A 24 9.32 -11.07 7.58
C ARG A 24 10.06 -11.90 6.54
N ARG A 25 9.55 -13.09 6.17
CA ARG A 25 10.15 -13.97 5.15
C ARG A 25 10.15 -13.37 3.74
N MET A 26 9.30 -12.37 3.48
CA MET A 26 9.23 -11.66 2.20
C MET A 26 10.19 -10.48 2.10
N ILE A 27 10.78 -10.05 3.22
CA ILE A 27 11.66 -8.89 3.25
C ILE A 27 13.01 -9.29 2.66
N PRO A 28 13.51 -8.58 1.63
CA PRO A 28 14.77 -8.90 1.01
C PRO A 28 15.91 -8.63 1.98
N PRO A 29 16.94 -9.50 2.01
CA PRO A 29 18.11 -9.23 2.82
C PRO A 29 18.95 -8.08 2.23
N MET A 30 19.71 -7.37 3.05
CA MET A 30 20.68 -6.39 2.56
C MET A 30 21.97 -7.10 2.13
N LEU A 31 22.11 -7.39 0.83
CA LEU A 31 23.26 -8.11 0.25
C LEU A 31 24.02 -7.25 -0.77
N ASP A 32 25.36 -7.30 -0.73
CA ASP A 32 26.24 -6.53 -1.64
C ASP A 32 26.02 -6.81 -3.14
N LYS A 33 25.49 -8.00 -3.47
CA LYS A 33 25.19 -8.39 -4.86
C LYS A 33 23.98 -7.68 -5.45
N PHE A 34 23.19 -6.99 -4.63
CA PHE A 34 22.02 -6.27 -5.12
C PHE A 34 22.41 -4.95 -5.78
N HIS A 35 21.63 -4.58 -6.80
CA HIS A 35 21.81 -3.37 -7.57
C HIS A 35 20.54 -2.54 -7.53
N LYS A 36 20.71 -1.22 -7.63
CA LYS A 36 19.62 -0.24 -7.58
C LYS A 36 18.50 -0.62 -8.56
N GLY A 37 17.30 -0.70 -8.02
CA GLY A 37 16.06 -1.00 -8.72
C GLY A 37 15.61 -2.44 -8.53
N GLN A 38 16.41 -3.35 -7.99
CA GLN A 38 15.99 -4.73 -7.77
C GLN A 38 14.97 -4.86 -6.62
N LEU A 39 15.05 -4.00 -5.59
CA LEU A 39 14.24 -4.07 -4.39
C LEU A 39 13.11 -3.02 -4.38
N GLY A 40 12.37 -2.93 -5.49
CA GLY A 40 11.17 -2.10 -5.58
C GLY A 40 11.38 -0.81 -6.37
N ARG A 41 10.69 -0.73 -7.51
CA ARG A 41 10.52 0.49 -8.31
C ARG A 41 9.05 0.84 -8.31
N ILE A 42 8.68 1.82 -7.50
CA ILE A 42 7.28 2.16 -7.20
C ILE A 42 6.95 3.48 -7.89
N ALA A 43 5.78 3.56 -8.51
CA ALA A 43 5.22 4.83 -8.96
C ALA A 43 3.89 5.10 -8.27
N VAL A 44 3.67 6.35 -7.87
CA VAL A 44 2.43 6.87 -7.30
C VAL A 44 1.80 7.80 -8.32
N ILE A 45 0.66 7.42 -8.89
CA ILE A 45 -0.16 8.30 -9.73
C ILE A 45 -1.20 8.98 -8.84
N GLY A 46 -1.10 10.30 -8.79
CA GLY A 46 -1.93 11.13 -7.93
C GLY A 46 -1.61 12.60 -8.14
N GLY A 47 -1.86 13.44 -7.15
CA GLY A 47 -1.48 14.86 -7.20
C GLY A 47 -2.24 15.69 -8.24
N SER A 48 -3.30 16.35 -7.78
CA SER A 48 -3.97 17.44 -8.46
C SER A 48 -3.53 18.80 -7.92
N GLU A 49 -4.01 19.88 -8.55
CA GLU A 49 -3.75 21.27 -8.14
C GLU A 49 -3.87 21.49 -6.62
N ASP A 50 -4.96 20.99 -6.02
CA ASP A 50 -5.23 21.16 -4.59
C ASP A 50 -4.56 20.11 -3.67
N TYR A 51 -4.13 18.96 -4.21
CA TYR A 51 -3.75 17.79 -3.40
C TYR A 51 -2.32 17.31 -3.66
N THR A 52 -1.35 18.13 -3.28
CA THR A 52 0.08 17.86 -3.49
C THR A 52 0.72 16.99 -2.40
N GLY A 53 0.19 17.03 -1.18
CA GLY A 53 0.76 16.31 -0.03
C GLY A 53 0.56 14.79 -0.06
N ALA A 54 -0.63 14.34 -0.44
CA ALA A 54 -1.00 12.91 -0.46
C ALA A 54 -0.04 12.03 -1.31
N PRO A 55 0.23 12.34 -2.59
CA PRO A 55 1.15 11.54 -3.39
C PRO A 55 2.59 11.58 -2.85
N TYR A 56 3.00 12.71 -2.26
CA TYR A 56 4.30 12.82 -1.59
C TYR A 56 4.41 11.87 -0.39
N PHE A 57 3.42 11.84 0.50
CA PHE A 57 3.45 10.97 1.69
C PHE A 57 3.47 9.49 1.31
N SER A 58 2.76 9.09 0.25
CA SER A 58 2.78 7.72 -0.27
C SER A 58 4.15 7.33 -0.84
N ALA A 59 4.73 8.17 -1.70
CA ALA A 59 6.04 7.91 -2.28
C ALA A 59 7.16 7.97 -1.24
N MET A 60 7.07 8.87 -0.26
CA MET A 60 8.04 9.00 0.81
C MET A 60 7.95 7.85 1.82
N ALA A 61 6.75 7.39 2.17
CA ALA A 61 6.59 6.19 2.99
C ALA A 61 7.24 4.96 2.32
N SER A 62 7.07 4.81 1.01
CA SER A 62 7.72 3.74 0.24
C SER A 62 9.25 3.82 0.35
N ALA A 63 9.82 5.02 0.12
CA ALA A 63 11.26 5.25 0.18
C ALA A 63 11.84 5.06 1.59
N ARG A 64 11.13 5.53 2.62
CA ARG A 64 11.53 5.37 4.03
C ARG A 64 11.44 3.93 4.51
N LEU A 65 10.50 3.14 3.97
CA LEU A 65 10.38 1.73 4.28
C LEU A 65 11.48 0.88 3.63
N GLY A 66 11.99 1.29 2.47
CA GLY A 66 13.17 0.68 1.86
C GLY A 66 12.99 0.20 0.41
N CYS A 67 12.08 0.80 -0.37
CA CYS A 67 12.13 0.60 -1.82
C CYS A 67 13.35 1.31 -2.41
N ASP A 68 13.95 0.74 -3.46
CA ASP A 68 15.11 1.36 -4.13
C ASP A 68 14.74 2.68 -4.82
N MET A 69 13.54 2.75 -5.38
CA MET A 69 13.07 3.90 -6.16
C MET A 69 11.58 4.09 -5.94
N SER A 70 11.19 5.29 -5.51
CA SER A 70 9.81 5.76 -5.56
C SER A 70 9.71 6.97 -6.48
N HIS A 71 8.61 7.04 -7.23
CA HIS A 71 8.33 8.13 -8.16
C HIS A 71 6.91 8.62 -7.95
N VAL A 72 6.71 9.94 -8.09
CA VAL A 72 5.37 10.51 -8.21
C VAL A 72 5.12 10.90 -9.67
N ILE A 73 3.95 10.52 -10.17
CA ILE A 73 3.37 10.93 -11.44
C ILE A 73 2.15 11.78 -11.10
N CYS A 74 2.16 13.06 -11.48
CA CYS A 74 1.11 14.00 -11.13
C CYS A 74 0.92 15.08 -12.17
N THR A 75 -0.13 15.89 -11.99
CA THR A 75 -0.35 17.08 -12.82
C THR A 75 0.85 18.05 -12.73
N PRO A 76 1.17 18.80 -13.80
CA PRO A 76 2.32 19.72 -13.81
C PRO A 76 2.28 20.75 -12.67
N GLN A 77 1.09 21.25 -12.33
CA GLN A 77 0.86 22.19 -11.23
C GLN A 77 1.24 21.58 -9.88
N ALA A 78 0.80 20.34 -9.62
CA ALA A 78 1.17 19.62 -8.42
C ALA A 78 2.67 19.29 -8.38
N GLY A 79 3.23 18.93 -9.53
CA GLY A 79 4.65 18.59 -9.69
C GLY A 79 5.59 19.70 -9.26
N ALA A 80 5.25 20.97 -9.56
CA ALA A 80 6.05 22.13 -9.14
C ALA A 80 6.21 22.20 -7.61
N VAL A 81 5.14 21.94 -6.85
CA VAL A 81 5.16 21.92 -5.38
C VAL A 81 5.85 20.66 -4.86
N ILE A 82 5.51 19.48 -5.39
CA ILE A 82 6.07 18.19 -4.92
C ILE A 82 7.59 18.13 -5.11
N LYS A 83 8.12 18.71 -6.20
CA LYS A 83 9.57 18.84 -6.44
C LYS A 83 10.30 19.61 -5.34
N THR A 84 9.61 20.48 -4.59
CA THR A 84 10.19 21.18 -3.43
C THR A 84 10.33 20.28 -2.19
N TYR A 85 9.54 19.21 -2.10
CA TYR A 85 9.58 18.25 -1.00
C TYR A 85 10.58 17.12 -1.25
N SER A 86 10.70 16.66 -2.51
CA SER A 86 11.60 15.58 -2.90
C SER A 86 11.92 15.62 -4.40
N PRO A 87 13.15 15.31 -4.84
CA PRO A 87 13.52 15.26 -6.25
C PRO A 87 12.93 14.05 -7.01
N ASN A 88 12.20 13.16 -6.33
CA ASN A 88 11.71 11.90 -6.86
C ASN A 88 10.40 12.03 -7.68
N LEU A 89 10.38 12.91 -8.68
CA LEU A 89 9.25 13.08 -9.61
C LEU A 89 9.55 12.46 -10.97
N MET A 90 8.59 11.71 -11.53
CA MET A 90 8.52 11.44 -12.96
C MET A 90 7.41 12.29 -13.55
N ASP A 91 7.79 13.23 -14.43
CA ASP A 91 6.89 14.20 -15.04
C ASP A 91 6.53 13.74 -16.45
N PRO A 92 5.40 13.03 -16.67
CA PRO A 92 4.85 12.99 -18.00
C PRO A 92 4.30 14.38 -18.27
N ASN A 93 4.87 15.12 -19.21
CA ASN A 93 4.23 16.35 -19.71
C ASN A 93 2.74 16.05 -19.99
N HIS A 94 1.83 16.77 -19.33
CA HIS A 94 0.39 16.62 -19.50
C HIS A 94 -0.13 17.63 -20.54
N ASP A 95 0.45 17.63 -21.73
CA ASP A 95 0.11 18.56 -22.81
C ASP A 95 -0.94 18.02 -23.79
N GLY A 96 -1.32 16.74 -23.68
CA GLY A 96 -2.22 16.04 -24.59
C GLY A 96 -3.67 15.86 -24.10
N ASP A 97 -4.35 14.82 -24.57
CA ASP A 97 -5.62 14.35 -24.02
C ASP A 97 -5.41 13.14 -23.09
N ALA A 98 -6.50 12.55 -22.58
CA ALA A 98 -6.41 11.40 -21.67
C ALA A 98 -5.73 10.16 -22.29
N GLU A 99 -5.81 10.00 -23.62
CA GLU A 99 -5.18 8.88 -24.32
C GLU A 99 -3.68 9.10 -24.48
N HIS A 100 -3.29 10.32 -24.87
CA HIS A 100 -1.89 10.73 -24.95
C HIS A 100 -1.18 10.61 -23.60
N ASP A 101 -1.78 11.15 -22.53
CA ASP A 101 -1.19 11.08 -21.18
C ASP A 101 -1.07 9.62 -20.72
N ALA A 102 -2.10 8.80 -20.97
CA ALA A 102 -2.08 7.39 -20.60
C ALA A 102 -0.98 6.63 -21.34
N ALA A 103 -0.81 6.85 -22.65
CA ALA A 103 0.23 6.20 -23.44
C ALA A 103 1.63 6.45 -22.85
N ARG A 104 1.94 7.69 -22.47
CA ARG A 104 3.23 8.04 -21.86
C ARG A 104 3.47 7.33 -20.53
N ILE A 105 2.44 7.23 -19.68
CA ILE A 105 2.53 6.51 -18.41
C ILE A 105 2.66 5.01 -18.67
N ILE A 106 1.94 4.47 -19.66
CA ILE A 106 1.98 3.06 -20.05
C ILE A 106 3.40 2.66 -20.51
N ASP A 107 4.10 3.53 -21.24
CA ASP A 107 5.50 3.33 -21.66
C ASP A 107 6.49 3.28 -20.49
N MET A 108 6.09 3.77 -19.31
CA MET A 108 6.90 3.70 -18.10
C MET A 108 6.71 2.39 -17.34
N LEU A 109 5.56 1.71 -17.49
CA LEU A 109 5.21 0.51 -16.72
C LEU A 109 6.27 -0.60 -16.74
N PRO A 110 6.96 -0.91 -17.87
CA PRO A 110 8.00 -1.95 -17.87
C PRO A 110 9.17 -1.67 -16.92
N ARG A 111 9.37 -0.41 -16.53
CA ARG A 111 10.42 0.01 -15.59
C ARG A 111 9.95 -0.01 -14.13
N LEU A 112 8.70 -0.36 -13.85
CA LEU A 112 8.11 -0.34 -12.52
C LEU A 112 7.84 -1.76 -12.04
N HIS A 113 7.75 -1.92 -10.72
CA HIS A 113 7.29 -3.14 -10.06
C HIS A 113 5.85 -3.01 -9.57
N VAL A 114 5.49 -1.81 -9.07
CA VAL A 114 4.20 -1.56 -8.42
C VAL A 114 3.71 -0.16 -8.76
N LEU A 115 2.39 -0.04 -8.92
CA LEU A 115 1.70 1.23 -9.10
C LEU A 115 0.75 1.52 -7.94
N VAL A 116 0.85 2.70 -7.36
CA VAL A 116 -0.16 3.25 -6.46
C VAL A 116 -0.99 4.24 -7.25
N VAL A 117 -2.31 4.19 -7.16
CA VAL A 117 -3.23 5.11 -7.85
C VAL A 117 -4.23 5.67 -6.84
N GLY A 118 -4.39 6.99 -6.80
CA GLY A 118 -5.42 7.62 -5.99
C GLY A 118 -4.98 8.73 -5.03
N PRO A 119 -3.80 8.68 -4.38
CA PRO A 119 -3.36 9.71 -3.44
C PRO A 119 -3.40 11.12 -4.04
N GLY A 120 -4.40 11.92 -3.66
CA GLY A 120 -4.61 13.26 -4.21
C GLY A 120 -4.91 13.31 -5.71
N LEU A 121 -5.44 12.22 -6.29
CA LEU A 121 -5.76 12.14 -7.72
C LEU A 121 -6.81 13.18 -8.15
N GLY A 122 -7.74 13.52 -7.26
CA GLY A 122 -8.84 14.40 -7.55
C GLY A 122 -9.87 13.75 -8.48
N ARG A 123 -10.81 14.56 -8.97
CA ARG A 123 -11.99 14.08 -9.72
C ARG A 123 -12.11 14.66 -11.12
N ASP A 124 -11.02 15.22 -11.62
CA ASP A 124 -10.95 15.70 -13.00
C ASP A 124 -11.26 14.56 -14.00
N PRO A 125 -12.24 14.72 -14.90
CA PRO A 125 -12.63 13.66 -15.82
C PRO A 125 -11.51 13.16 -16.72
N ARG A 126 -10.58 14.04 -17.16
CA ARG A 126 -9.44 13.65 -17.98
C ARG A 126 -8.50 12.76 -17.19
N MET A 127 -8.09 13.18 -15.98
CA MET A 127 -7.23 12.39 -15.10
C MET A 127 -7.84 11.02 -14.78
N GLN A 128 -9.13 10.99 -14.45
CA GLN A 128 -9.88 9.76 -14.17
C GLN A 128 -9.89 8.81 -15.39
N ALA A 129 -10.05 9.35 -16.60
CA ALA A 129 -9.99 8.58 -17.85
C ALA A 129 -8.55 8.10 -18.17
N THR A 130 -7.53 8.90 -17.88
CA THR A 130 -6.12 8.55 -18.03
C THR A 130 -5.78 7.35 -17.14
N VAL A 131 -6.05 7.45 -15.83
CA VAL A 131 -5.68 6.37 -14.90
C VAL A 131 -6.46 5.09 -15.13
N ALA A 132 -7.72 5.16 -15.58
CA ALA A 132 -8.46 3.95 -15.93
C ALA A 132 -7.80 3.18 -17.09
N ARG A 133 -7.20 3.86 -18.06
CA ARG A 133 -6.40 3.21 -19.13
C ARG A 133 -5.12 2.62 -18.59
N VAL A 134 -4.41 3.36 -17.73
CA VAL A 134 -3.16 2.89 -17.12
C VAL A 134 -3.39 1.65 -16.24
N VAL A 135 -4.46 1.61 -15.44
CA VAL A 135 -4.81 0.45 -14.60
C VAL A 135 -5.13 -0.78 -15.45
N ARG A 136 -5.84 -0.63 -16.59
CA ARG A 136 -6.06 -1.74 -17.53
C ARG A 136 -4.75 -2.23 -18.14
N ALA A 137 -3.87 -1.32 -18.56
CA ALA A 137 -2.57 -1.69 -19.09
C ALA A 137 -1.63 -2.34 -18.05
N ALA A 138 -1.76 -1.94 -16.77
CA ALA A 138 -1.08 -2.59 -15.65
C ALA A 138 -1.59 -4.04 -15.45
N ARG A 139 -2.91 -4.23 -15.57
CA ARG A 139 -3.57 -5.54 -15.49
C ARG A 139 -3.08 -6.49 -16.57
N ASP A 140 -3.00 -6.02 -17.81
CA ASP A 140 -2.53 -6.83 -18.93
C ASP A 140 -1.07 -7.31 -18.75
N ARG A 141 -0.33 -6.69 -17.83
CA ARG A 141 1.07 -7.01 -17.48
C ARG A 141 1.22 -7.77 -16.17
N ASP A 142 0.12 -8.11 -15.50
CA ASP A 142 0.11 -8.69 -14.15
C ASP A 142 0.95 -7.88 -13.14
N MET A 143 1.00 -6.54 -13.33
CA MET A 143 1.71 -5.66 -12.41
C MET A 143 0.91 -5.52 -11.11
N ALA A 144 1.57 -5.40 -9.96
CA ALA A 144 0.85 -5.12 -8.72
C ALA A 144 0.34 -3.68 -8.69
N VAL A 145 -0.90 -3.47 -8.26
CA VAL A 145 -1.52 -2.15 -8.15
C VAL A 145 -2.19 -1.94 -6.80
N VAL A 146 -2.05 -0.75 -6.22
CA VAL A 146 -2.75 -0.32 -5.01
C VAL A 146 -3.69 0.83 -5.39
N LEU A 147 -4.99 0.67 -5.18
CA LEU A 147 -5.98 1.71 -5.44
C LEU A 147 -6.54 2.25 -4.13
N ASP A 148 -6.43 3.56 -3.93
CA ASP A 148 -6.90 4.26 -2.72
C ASP A 148 -7.71 5.51 -3.08
N ALA A 149 -8.44 6.04 -2.10
CA ALA A 149 -9.13 7.33 -2.19
C ALA A 149 -9.96 7.50 -3.48
N ASP A 150 -9.66 8.51 -4.31
CA ASP A 150 -10.41 8.81 -5.52
C ASP A 150 -10.31 7.70 -6.59
N ALA A 151 -9.27 6.85 -6.57
CA ALA A 151 -9.19 5.70 -7.47
C ALA A 151 -10.27 4.63 -7.14
N LEU A 152 -10.73 4.56 -5.89
CA LEU A 152 -11.82 3.67 -5.51
C LEU A 152 -13.15 4.12 -6.11
N GLN A 153 -13.32 5.39 -6.47
CA GLN A 153 -14.51 5.85 -7.19
C GLN A 153 -14.54 5.32 -8.63
N LEU A 154 -13.39 5.13 -9.27
CA LEU A 154 -13.33 4.46 -10.57
C LEU A 154 -13.85 3.04 -10.45
N VAL A 155 -13.43 2.31 -9.42
CA VAL A 155 -13.90 0.95 -9.15
C VAL A 155 -15.39 0.91 -8.82
N GLN A 156 -15.93 1.93 -8.13
CA GLN A 156 -17.38 2.03 -7.89
C GLN A 156 -18.17 2.18 -9.19
N ARG A 157 -17.65 2.94 -10.15
CA ARG A 157 -18.31 3.21 -11.45
C ARG A 157 -18.13 2.08 -12.45
N ASP A 158 -16.96 1.46 -12.44
CA ASP A 158 -16.55 0.36 -13.31
C ASP A 158 -15.82 -0.72 -12.49
N PRO A 159 -16.56 -1.64 -11.84
CA PRO A 159 -15.95 -2.72 -11.08
C PRO A 159 -15.07 -3.65 -11.93
N ASP A 160 -15.32 -3.73 -13.24
CA ASP A 160 -14.58 -4.60 -14.15
C ASP A 160 -13.16 -4.09 -14.42
N LEU A 161 -12.88 -2.83 -14.03
CA LEU A 161 -11.52 -2.28 -13.96
C LEU A 161 -10.58 -3.19 -13.14
N VAL A 162 -11.08 -3.79 -12.07
CA VAL A 162 -10.30 -4.64 -11.16
C VAL A 162 -10.84 -6.06 -11.01
N ARG A 163 -12.05 -6.38 -11.51
CA ARG A 163 -12.64 -7.72 -11.35
C ARG A 163 -11.71 -8.81 -11.87
N GLY A 164 -11.35 -9.75 -11.00
CA GLY A 164 -10.44 -10.86 -11.29
C GLY A 164 -8.96 -10.47 -11.38
N TYR A 165 -8.59 -9.25 -11.00
CA TYR A 165 -7.21 -8.78 -11.04
C TYR A 165 -6.47 -9.17 -9.74
N ALA A 166 -5.80 -10.31 -9.75
CA ALA A 166 -5.09 -10.87 -8.58
C ALA A 166 -4.00 -9.93 -8.02
N GLY A 167 -3.35 -9.13 -8.87
CA GLY A 167 -2.35 -8.14 -8.48
C GLY A 167 -2.92 -6.84 -7.88
N ALA A 168 -4.24 -6.68 -7.78
CA ALA A 168 -4.86 -5.47 -7.24
C ALA A 168 -5.12 -5.54 -5.73
N VAL A 169 -4.80 -4.44 -5.04
CA VAL A 169 -5.13 -4.18 -3.64
C VAL A 169 -5.99 -2.92 -3.55
N LEU A 170 -7.18 -3.03 -2.96
CA LEU A 170 -8.03 -1.88 -2.64
C LEU A 170 -7.89 -1.53 -1.17
N THR A 171 -7.78 -0.24 -0.83
CA THR A 171 -7.60 0.20 0.56
C THR A 171 -8.75 1.08 1.08
N PRO A 172 -10.02 0.68 0.96
CA PRO A 172 -11.14 1.53 1.36
C PRO A 172 -11.18 1.82 2.86
N ASN A 173 -11.46 3.06 3.23
CA ASN A 173 -11.96 3.37 4.57
C ASN A 173 -13.41 2.89 4.74
N VAL A 174 -13.96 2.98 5.96
CA VAL A 174 -15.34 2.53 6.26
C VAL A 174 -16.39 3.14 5.31
N VAL A 175 -16.26 4.41 4.95
CA VAL A 175 -17.21 5.10 4.05
C VAL A 175 -17.02 4.64 2.61
N GLU A 176 -15.78 4.55 2.13
CA GLU A 176 -15.45 4.06 0.79
C GLU A 176 -15.85 2.60 0.60
N PHE A 177 -15.69 1.78 1.64
CA PHE A 177 -16.12 0.39 1.67
C PHE A 177 -17.65 0.29 1.52
N GLY A 178 -18.40 1.10 2.27
CA GLY A 178 -19.86 1.17 2.13
C GLY A 178 -20.30 1.53 0.70
N ARG A 179 -19.63 2.51 0.07
CA ARG A 179 -19.92 2.90 -1.32
C ARG A 179 -19.63 1.78 -2.32
N LEU A 180 -18.50 1.08 -2.16
CA LEU A 180 -18.17 -0.09 -2.98
C LEU A 180 -19.17 -1.24 -2.77
N TRP A 181 -19.59 -1.45 -1.53
CA TRP A 181 -20.58 -2.46 -1.18
C TRP A 181 -21.91 -2.22 -1.88
N ASP A 182 -22.37 -0.97 -1.85
CA ASP A 182 -23.63 -0.56 -2.49
C ASP A 182 -23.52 -0.60 -4.02
N SER A 183 -22.41 -0.16 -4.61
CA SER A 183 -22.20 -0.20 -6.07
C SER A 183 -22.18 -1.63 -6.61
N LEU A 184 -21.68 -2.58 -5.82
CA LEU A 184 -21.67 -4.00 -6.13
C LEU A 184 -23.00 -4.71 -5.81
N LYS A 185 -23.99 -4.01 -5.23
CA LYS A 185 -25.32 -4.54 -4.84
C LYS A 185 -25.25 -5.73 -3.87
N LEU A 186 -24.21 -5.81 -3.03
CA LEU A 186 -23.94 -6.96 -2.15
C LEU A 186 -24.93 -7.09 -0.98
N GLY A 187 -25.60 -6.00 -0.61
CA GLY A 187 -26.64 -6.03 0.44
C GLY A 187 -27.81 -6.97 0.12
N GLN A 188 -28.09 -7.22 -1.17
CA GLN A 188 -29.14 -8.16 -1.60
C GLN A 188 -28.66 -9.62 -1.51
N GLN A 189 -27.38 -9.88 -1.76
CA GLN A 189 -26.77 -11.22 -1.67
C GLN A 189 -26.55 -11.66 -0.22
N GLN A 190 -26.24 -10.72 0.68
CA GLN A 190 -25.98 -11.03 2.10
C GLN A 190 -27.18 -11.66 2.82
N GLN A 191 -28.41 -11.39 2.39
CA GLN A 191 -29.62 -12.02 2.96
C GLN A 191 -29.74 -13.51 2.61
N GLN A 192 -29.06 -13.98 1.56
CA GLN A 192 -29.10 -15.36 1.08
C GLN A 192 -27.97 -16.22 1.66
N ASP A 193 -26.76 -15.65 1.81
CA ASP A 193 -25.55 -16.43 2.15
C ASP A 193 -25.15 -16.41 3.64
N GLY A 194 -25.89 -15.70 4.50
CA GLY A 194 -25.69 -15.77 5.96
C GLY A 194 -24.34 -15.23 6.46
N ALA A 195 -23.62 -14.41 5.68
CA ALA A 195 -22.35 -13.79 6.08
C ALA A 195 -22.56 -12.85 7.29
N ALA A 196 -22.37 -13.39 8.49
CA ALA A 196 -22.54 -12.68 9.74
C ALA A 196 -21.20 -12.08 10.20
N GLY A 197 -21.14 -10.74 10.33
CA GLY A 197 -19.99 -10.01 10.88
C GLY A 197 -19.20 -9.18 9.85
N GLU A 198 -18.28 -8.35 10.34
CA GLU A 198 -17.46 -7.46 9.50
C GLU A 198 -16.49 -8.25 8.60
N THR A 199 -15.90 -9.34 9.11
CA THR A 199 -15.03 -10.24 8.35
C THR A 199 -15.76 -10.90 7.17
N GLY A 200 -17.02 -11.30 7.36
CA GLY A 200 -17.85 -11.84 6.30
C GLY A 200 -18.14 -10.83 5.18
N LYS A 201 -18.25 -9.53 5.50
CA LYS A 201 -18.47 -8.48 4.49
C LYS A 201 -17.24 -8.26 3.62
N VAL A 202 -16.05 -8.13 4.21
CA VAL A 202 -14.83 -7.93 3.40
C VAL A 202 -14.56 -9.14 2.50
N GLU A 203 -14.81 -10.36 3.00
CA GLU A 203 -14.66 -11.59 2.23
C GLU A 203 -15.65 -11.65 1.06
N ALA A 204 -16.93 -11.33 1.30
CA ALA A 204 -17.96 -11.29 0.27
C ALA A 204 -17.63 -10.26 -0.82
N MET A 205 -17.13 -9.08 -0.45
CA MET A 205 -16.71 -8.07 -1.43
C MET A 205 -15.52 -8.55 -2.27
N ALA A 206 -14.51 -9.15 -1.64
CA ALA A 206 -13.36 -9.69 -2.36
C ALA A 206 -13.77 -10.81 -3.33
N LYS A 207 -14.67 -11.72 -2.91
CA LYS A 207 -15.27 -12.74 -3.79
C LYS A 207 -16.04 -12.11 -4.96
N ALA A 208 -16.87 -11.11 -4.68
CA ALA A 208 -17.66 -10.43 -5.71
C ALA A 208 -16.79 -9.68 -6.73
N LEU A 209 -15.60 -9.24 -6.34
CA LEU A 209 -14.58 -8.66 -7.23
C LEU A 209 -13.64 -9.71 -7.84
N GLY A 210 -13.93 -11.01 -7.69
CA GLY A 210 -13.15 -12.07 -8.32
C GLY A 210 -11.79 -12.34 -7.67
N GLY A 211 -11.68 -12.14 -6.35
CA GLY A 211 -10.46 -12.45 -5.59
C GLY A 211 -9.47 -11.29 -5.43
N VAL A 212 -9.90 -10.06 -5.74
CA VAL A 212 -9.11 -8.85 -5.47
C VAL A 212 -8.86 -8.72 -3.97
N THR A 213 -7.64 -8.32 -3.58
CA THR A 213 -7.30 -8.11 -2.17
C THR A 213 -7.87 -6.79 -1.67
N ILE A 214 -8.55 -6.81 -0.53
CA ILE A 214 -9.19 -5.64 0.07
C ILE A 214 -8.65 -5.45 1.47
N ILE A 215 -8.15 -4.26 1.78
CA ILE A 215 -7.83 -3.78 3.13
C ILE A 215 -8.98 -2.87 3.57
N GLN A 216 -9.95 -3.41 4.31
CA GLN A 216 -10.99 -2.60 4.94
C GLN A 216 -10.40 -1.91 6.18
N LYS A 217 -10.07 -0.62 6.05
CA LYS A 217 -9.45 0.17 7.12
C LYS A 217 -10.43 0.39 8.27
N GLY A 218 -10.01 0.13 9.50
CA GLY A 218 -10.89 0.14 10.68
C GLY A 218 -10.15 0.25 12.02
N LYS A 219 -10.82 -0.19 13.10
CA LYS A 219 -10.18 -0.30 14.42
C LYS A 219 -9.11 -1.39 14.38
N ALA A 220 -9.46 -2.55 13.85
CA ALA A 220 -8.55 -3.51 13.25
C ALA A 220 -8.74 -3.43 11.73
N ASP A 221 -7.70 -3.67 10.96
CA ASP A 221 -7.81 -3.70 9.50
C ASP A 221 -8.11 -5.13 9.07
N LEU A 222 -9.17 -5.30 8.29
CA LEU A 222 -9.58 -6.61 7.78
C LEU A 222 -9.07 -6.74 6.35
N ILE A 223 -8.27 -7.77 6.10
CA ILE A 223 -7.57 -7.97 4.84
C ILE A 223 -8.04 -9.28 4.22
N SER A 224 -8.77 -9.23 3.11
CA SER A 224 -9.31 -10.43 2.48
C SER A 224 -9.10 -10.43 0.97
N ASN A 225 -8.82 -11.62 0.43
CA ASN A 225 -8.86 -11.91 -1.01
C ASN A 225 -10.05 -12.84 -1.35
N GLY A 226 -10.98 -13.03 -0.42
CA GLY A 226 -12.14 -13.92 -0.59
C GLY A 226 -11.85 -15.41 -0.38
N LYS A 227 -10.57 -15.83 -0.32
CA LYS A 227 -10.18 -17.20 0.07
C LYS A 227 -9.69 -17.26 1.51
N SER A 228 -8.96 -16.22 1.93
CA SER A 228 -8.39 -16.07 3.26
C SER A 228 -8.64 -14.64 3.75
N THR A 229 -8.88 -14.51 5.06
CA THR A 229 -9.06 -13.23 5.73
C THR A 229 -8.08 -13.13 6.89
N LEU A 230 -7.27 -12.07 6.89
CA LEU A 230 -6.35 -11.71 7.96
C LEU A 230 -6.91 -10.50 8.70
N THR A 231 -6.61 -10.42 9.99
CA THR A 231 -6.99 -9.28 10.85
C THR A 231 -5.72 -8.68 11.41
N ASP A 232 -5.46 -7.42 11.11
CA ASP A 232 -4.41 -6.64 11.74
C ASP A 232 -5.00 -5.86 12.92
N ASP A 233 -4.80 -6.41 14.12
CA ASP A 233 -5.20 -5.80 15.39
C ASP A 233 -4.06 -5.09 16.12
N LEU A 234 -2.93 -4.84 15.44
CA LEU A 234 -1.81 -4.11 15.99
C LEU A 234 -2.25 -2.74 16.50
N GLU A 235 -1.83 -2.40 17.73
CA GLU A 235 -2.15 -1.11 18.33
C GLU A 235 -1.62 0.04 17.46
N GLY A 236 -2.53 0.93 17.03
CA GLY A 236 -2.19 2.14 16.30
C GLY A 236 -2.25 3.40 17.17
N GLY A 237 -1.83 4.53 16.62
CA GLY A 237 -1.98 5.83 17.24
C GLY A 237 -3.45 6.22 17.43
N ARG A 238 -3.77 6.90 18.55
CA ARG A 238 -5.15 7.33 18.85
C ARG A 238 -5.59 8.55 18.04
N LYS A 239 -4.65 9.30 17.46
CA LYS A 239 -4.96 10.45 16.61
C LYS A 239 -5.09 10.01 15.15
N ARG A 240 -6.19 10.41 14.51
CA ARG A 240 -6.33 10.35 13.06
C ARG A 240 -5.70 11.59 12.44
N SER A 241 -4.60 11.41 11.73
CA SER A 241 -4.01 12.47 10.90
C SER A 241 -4.43 12.29 9.45
N GLY A 242 -4.59 13.41 8.73
CA GLY A 242 -4.47 13.36 7.27
C GLY A 242 -3.11 12.75 6.90
N GLY A 243 -3.01 12.00 5.80
CA GLY A 243 -1.76 11.34 5.38
C GLY A 243 -1.57 9.90 5.82
N GLN A 244 -2.32 9.39 6.80
CA GLN A 244 -2.14 8.00 7.28
C GLN A 244 -2.48 6.95 6.21
N GLY A 245 -3.49 7.21 5.38
CA GLY A 245 -3.80 6.35 4.22
C GLY A 245 -2.71 6.37 3.16
N ASP A 246 -2.04 7.50 3.00
CA ASP A 246 -0.92 7.63 2.05
C ASP A 246 0.28 6.79 2.55
N THR A 247 0.58 6.82 3.85
CA THR A 247 1.59 5.92 4.46
C THR A 247 1.25 4.44 4.23
N LEU A 248 -0.03 4.05 4.33
CA LEU A 248 -0.49 2.69 4.03
C LEU A 248 -0.18 2.30 2.59
N THR A 249 -0.63 3.11 1.63
CA THR A 249 -0.46 2.77 0.22
C THR A 249 1.00 2.63 -0.18
N GLY A 250 1.87 3.53 0.31
CA GLY A 250 3.31 3.43 0.08
C GLY A 250 3.93 2.19 0.73
N SER A 251 3.54 1.88 1.96
CA SER A 251 4.07 0.71 2.67
C SER A 251 3.64 -0.61 2.00
N VAL A 252 2.37 -0.74 1.64
CA VAL A 252 1.86 -1.88 0.85
C VAL A 252 2.61 -2.01 -0.47
N ALA A 253 2.85 -0.89 -1.16
CA ALA A 253 3.56 -0.90 -2.44
C ALA A 253 5.00 -1.40 -2.30
N THR A 254 5.72 -1.04 -1.23
CA THR A 254 7.06 -1.57 -0.96
C THR A 254 7.05 -3.08 -0.73
N PHE A 255 6.14 -3.60 0.10
CA PHE A 255 6.01 -5.05 0.28
C PHE A 255 5.62 -5.78 -1.01
N LEU A 256 4.80 -5.19 -1.88
CA LEU A 256 4.49 -5.74 -3.20
C LEU A 256 5.72 -5.71 -4.14
N GLY A 257 6.56 -4.69 -4.04
CA GLY A 257 7.84 -4.63 -4.75
C GLY A 257 8.81 -5.72 -4.31
N TRP A 258 8.90 -5.96 -3.01
CA TRP A 258 9.66 -7.06 -2.42
C TRP A 258 9.07 -8.43 -2.76
N ARG A 259 7.74 -8.56 -2.80
CA ARG A 259 7.06 -9.76 -3.31
C ARG A 259 7.51 -10.10 -4.72
N LYS A 260 7.56 -9.12 -5.62
CA LYS A 260 8.04 -9.35 -6.99
C LYS A 260 9.48 -9.89 -6.97
N ALA A 261 10.36 -9.24 -6.22
CA ALA A 261 11.76 -9.65 -6.11
C ALA A 261 11.93 -11.08 -5.53
N TYR A 262 11.09 -11.44 -4.56
CA TYR A 262 11.02 -12.79 -3.98
C TYR A 262 10.59 -13.82 -5.03
N LEU A 263 9.51 -13.53 -5.79
CA LEU A 263 9.00 -14.41 -6.84
C LEU A 263 10.00 -14.56 -8.00
N ASP A 264 10.73 -13.50 -8.33
CA ASP A 264 11.82 -13.53 -9.31
C ASP A 264 13.05 -14.31 -8.79
N GLY A 265 13.08 -14.68 -7.50
CA GLY A 265 14.12 -15.55 -6.92
C GLY A 265 15.49 -14.91 -6.83
N ILE A 266 15.57 -13.58 -6.66
CA ILE A 266 16.85 -12.86 -6.69
C ILE A 266 17.71 -13.07 -5.43
N TRP A 267 17.14 -13.66 -4.37
CA TRP A 267 17.88 -14.22 -3.23
C TRP A 267 17.35 -15.61 -2.86
N ASP A 268 18.12 -16.29 -2.01
CA ASP A 268 17.74 -17.58 -1.47
C ASP A 268 16.64 -17.41 -0.41
N THR A 269 15.48 -18.01 -0.68
CA THR A 269 14.29 -17.96 0.16
C THR A 269 14.06 -19.25 0.93
N GLY A 270 14.99 -20.21 0.83
CA GLY A 270 14.85 -21.56 1.38
C GLY A 270 13.84 -22.44 0.62
N ASP A 271 13.68 -23.67 1.09
CA ASP A 271 12.87 -24.71 0.46
C ASP A 271 11.36 -24.55 0.71
N ASP A 272 10.97 -24.00 1.86
CA ASP A 272 9.57 -23.68 2.18
C ASP A 272 9.24 -22.30 1.62
N ARG A 273 8.81 -22.24 0.35
CA ARG A 273 8.49 -20.97 -0.32
C ARG A 273 7.04 -20.56 -0.09
N LEU A 274 6.83 -19.27 0.17
CA LEU A 274 5.49 -18.69 0.25
C LEU A 274 4.82 -18.70 -1.12
N SER A 275 3.51 -18.99 -1.16
CA SER A 275 2.75 -18.99 -2.41
C SER A 275 2.43 -17.58 -2.89
N ALA A 276 2.33 -17.38 -4.21
CA ALA A 276 2.05 -16.06 -4.79
C ALA A 276 0.71 -15.45 -4.31
N ASP A 277 -0.31 -16.28 -4.09
CA ASP A 277 -1.64 -15.89 -3.57
C ASP A 277 -1.55 -15.44 -2.10
N GLU A 278 -0.83 -16.19 -1.27
CA GLU A 278 -0.63 -15.86 0.15
C GLU A 278 0.15 -14.55 0.31
N MET A 279 1.19 -14.36 -0.50
CA MET A 279 2.06 -13.18 -0.42
C MET A 279 1.31 -11.87 -0.71
N MET A 280 0.20 -11.88 -1.44
CA MET A 280 -0.63 -10.68 -1.63
C MET A 280 -1.26 -10.23 -0.31
N GLY A 281 -1.85 -11.17 0.44
CA GLY A 281 -2.41 -10.90 1.76
C GLY A 281 -1.33 -10.49 2.78
N LEU A 282 -0.18 -11.16 2.75
CA LEU A 282 0.97 -10.81 3.60
C LEU A 282 1.54 -9.42 3.28
N ALA A 283 1.66 -9.04 2.00
CA ALA A 283 2.13 -7.71 1.63
C ALA A 283 1.16 -6.61 2.08
N ALA A 284 -0.14 -6.84 1.91
CA ALA A 284 -1.19 -5.96 2.43
C ALA A 284 -1.12 -5.83 3.95
N PHE A 285 -0.90 -6.95 4.65
CA PHE A 285 -0.75 -6.98 6.11
C PHE A 285 0.50 -6.25 6.58
N GLY A 286 1.65 -6.47 5.95
CA GLY A 286 2.90 -5.79 6.27
C GLY A 286 2.77 -4.26 6.15
N GLY A 287 2.14 -3.79 5.07
CA GLY A 287 1.88 -2.36 4.89
C GLY A 287 0.92 -1.76 5.94
N SER A 288 -0.11 -2.53 6.32
CA SER A 288 -1.03 -2.18 7.42
C SER A 288 -0.31 -2.07 8.75
N ALA A 289 0.50 -3.07 9.10
CA ALA A 289 1.22 -3.14 10.36
C ALA A 289 2.25 -2.00 10.50
N ILE A 290 3.04 -1.72 9.44
CA ILE A 290 3.95 -0.56 9.40
C ILE A 290 3.18 0.72 9.67
N THR A 291 2.03 0.93 9.01
CA THR A 291 1.24 2.15 9.16
C THR A 291 0.70 2.33 10.56
N ARG A 292 0.21 1.25 11.17
CA ARG A 292 -0.29 1.24 12.55
C ARG A 292 0.83 1.56 13.54
N GLU A 293 1.97 0.91 13.41
CA GLU A 293 3.11 1.15 14.30
C GLU A 293 3.71 2.54 14.11
N SER A 294 3.84 3.04 12.87
CA SER A 294 4.27 4.42 12.61
C SER A 294 3.33 5.44 13.26
N SER A 295 2.01 5.21 13.16
CA SER A 295 1.00 6.03 13.82
C SER A 295 1.13 5.98 15.35
N ARG A 296 1.37 4.80 15.93
CA ARG A 296 1.55 4.62 17.37
C ARG A 296 2.80 5.33 17.88
N LEU A 297 3.95 5.11 17.25
CA LEU A 297 5.22 5.73 17.60
C LEU A 297 5.16 7.26 17.48
N ALA A 298 4.58 7.78 16.38
CA ALA A 298 4.40 9.20 16.20
C ALA A 298 3.46 9.77 17.28
N PHE A 299 2.43 9.02 17.68
CA PHE A 299 1.46 9.47 18.67
C PHE A 299 2.05 9.50 20.06
N LEU A 300 2.91 8.54 20.42
CA LEU A 300 3.64 8.55 21.68
C LEU A 300 4.57 9.77 21.78
N LYS A 301 5.17 10.20 20.66
CA LYS A 301 6.08 11.36 20.61
C LYS A 301 5.37 12.72 20.57
N ARG A 302 4.25 12.80 19.86
CA ARG A 302 3.59 14.10 19.53
C ARG A 302 2.21 14.25 20.16
N GLY A 303 1.59 13.17 20.61
CA GLY A 303 0.23 13.15 21.15
C GLY A 303 -0.77 13.85 20.23
N ARG A 304 -1.43 14.89 20.75
CA ARG A 304 -2.44 15.65 20.00
C ARG A 304 -1.86 16.42 18.80
N SER A 305 -0.57 16.73 18.75
CA SER A 305 0.00 17.54 17.66
C SER A 305 0.43 16.73 16.43
N LEU A 306 0.45 15.38 16.50
CA LEU A 306 0.89 14.48 15.42
C LEU A 306 0.34 14.89 14.04
N GLN A 307 1.23 14.97 13.05
CA GLN A 307 0.89 15.26 11.65
C GLN A 307 1.34 14.12 10.74
N ALA A 308 0.99 14.21 9.45
CA ALA A 308 1.35 13.24 8.43
C ALA A 308 2.88 13.02 8.31
N SER A 309 3.65 14.09 8.41
CA SER A 309 5.11 14.05 8.37
C SER A 309 5.68 13.29 9.56
N ASP A 310 5.10 13.44 10.76
CA ASP A 310 5.54 12.68 11.93
C ASP A 310 5.34 11.17 11.73
N LEU A 311 4.25 10.74 11.06
CA LEU A 311 4.09 9.32 10.70
C LEU A 311 5.19 8.87 9.75
N THR A 312 5.48 9.68 8.75
CA THR A 312 6.48 9.38 7.71
C THR A 312 7.88 9.23 8.32
N ASP A 313 8.22 10.03 9.32
CA ASP A 313 9.50 9.96 10.04
C ASP A 313 9.63 8.69 10.89
N GLU A 314 8.52 8.08 11.30
CA GLU A 314 8.51 6.85 12.08
C GLU A 314 8.43 5.56 11.24
N VAL A 315 8.35 5.64 9.91
CA VAL A 315 8.25 4.46 9.03
C VAL A 315 9.41 3.49 9.25
N HIS A 316 10.66 3.98 9.27
CA HIS A 316 11.82 3.14 9.52
C HIS A 316 11.84 2.58 10.95
N ASN A 317 11.49 3.37 11.95
CA ASN A 317 11.45 2.90 13.34
C ASN A 317 10.38 1.83 13.53
N ALA A 318 9.23 1.96 12.87
CA ALA A 318 8.18 0.95 12.84
C ALA A 318 8.67 -0.34 12.19
N PHE A 319 9.40 -0.25 11.07
CA PHE A 319 10.01 -1.40 10.43
C PHE A 319 10.96 -2.13 11.37
N ILE A 320 11.88 -1.42 12.02
CA ILE A 320 12.82 -2.01 12.98
C ILE A 320 12.08 -2.60 14.19
N GLY A 321 11.03 -1.93 14.68
CA GLY A 321 10.24 -2.43 15.81
C GLY A 321 9.46 -3.71 15.52
N LEU A 322 8.99 -3.89 14.28
CA LEU A 322 8.19 -5.06 13.88
C LEU A 322 9.01 -6.19 13.26
N PHE A 323 10.05 -5.86 12.51
CA PHE A 323 10.82 -6.80 11.69
C PHE A 323 12.33 -6.76 11.94
N GLY A 324 12.81 -5.80 12.71
CA GLY A 324 14.20 -5.77 13.18
C GLY A 324 14.50 -6.90 14.16
N GLU A 325 15.74 -6.97 14.62
CA GLU A 325 16.17 -8.08 15.48
C GLU A 325 15.78 -7.95 16.94
N ILE A 326 15.38 -9.09 17.50
CA ILE A 326 15.46 -9.43 18.91
C ILE A 326 16.63 -10.43 18.98
N ASP A 327 17.66 -10.09 19.74
CA ASP A 327 18.81 -10.94 20.13
C ASP A 327 20.04 -11.05 19.20
N GLY A 328 21.02 -10.17 19.45
CA GLY A 328 22.42 -10.56 19.76
C GLY A 328 23.30 -11.28 18.73
N ASP A 329 22.80 -11.68 17.57
CA ASP A 329 23.61 -12.38 16.57
C ASP A 329 24.32 -11.37 15.66
N SER A 330 25.64 -11.25 15.84
CA SER A 330 26.52 -10.27 15.18
C SER A 330 26.64 -10.38 13.64
N GLY A 331 25.81 -11.20 12.98
CA GLY A 331 25.77 -11.37 11.53
C GLY A 331 24.70 -10.55 10.78
N SER A 332 23.97 -9.68 11.47
CA SER A 332 22.60 -9.30 11.14
C SER A 332 22.32 -7.87 10.68
N TYR A 333 23.33 -7.18 10.14
CA TYR A 333 23.12 -5.95 9.37
C TYR A 333 22.35 -6.19 8.03
N LYS A 334 21.42 -7.16 7.99
CA LYS A 334 20.94 -7.88 6.81
C LYS A 334 19.44 -7.76 6.52
N LEU A 335 18.64 -6.94 7.21
CA LEU A 335 17.26 -6.59 6.81
C LEU A 335 17.05 -5.08 6.88
#